data_AF-A0A550H214-F1
#
_entry.id   AF-A0A550H214-F1
#
_cell.length_a   1.000
_cell.length_b   1.000
_cell.length_c   1.000
_cell.angle_alpha   90.00
_cell.angle_beta   90.00
_cell.angle_gamma   90.00
#
_symmetry.space_group_name_H-M   'P 1'
#
loop_
_entity.id
_entity.type
_entity.pdbx_description
1 polymer ?
#
loop_
_entity_poly.entity_id
_entity_poly.type
_entity_poly.pdbx_seq_one_letter_code
_entity_poly.pdbx_strand_id
1 'polypeptide(L)'
;MLKKKYLRQRLECEVRESLEHKLVLRREAPIIGLVAFSVALWVSKLFTAISPGTSLVFQLWDFNVHLHHFNYGFVLLLIGLLLTFFEGQWFVRVQHSMFGVGLGFIVDEYWLLLIFDDHSSTYFGPESQYISTMIGLVITITYAVIAFGVFFKSKREIKLWKQLYEAVKSGETEIQFKPKSVSKIETKP
;
A
#
# COMPACT_ATOMS: atom_id res chain seq x y z
N MET A 1 -38.82 13.65 22.25
CA MET A 1 -38.13 14.18 21.03
C MET A 1 -36.61 14.26 21.15
N LEU A 2 -36.02 14.76 22.26
CA LEU A 2 -34.56 14.89 22.41
C LEU A 2 -33.76 13.59 22.19
N LYS A 3 -34.21 12.46 22.76
CA LYS A 3 -33.54 11.15 22.63
C LYS A 3 -33.40 10.68 21.17
N LYS A 4 -34.40 10.93 20.33
CA LYS A 4 -34.39 10.57 18.90
C LYS A 4 -33.41 11.43 18.11
N LYS A 5 -33.31 12.73 18.42
CA LYS A 5 -32.35 13.66 17.80
C LYS A 5 -30.91 13.30 18.16
N TYR A 6 -30.65 12.99 19.43
CA TYR A 6 -29.33 12.56 19.90
C TYR A 6 -28.87 11.25 19.24
N LEU A 7 -29.73 10.22 19.20
CA LEU A 7 -29.42 8.95 18.56
C LEU A 7 -29.11 9.10 17.07
N ARG A 8 -29.85 9.97 16.37
CA ARG A 8 -29.59 10.27 14.96
C ARG A 8 -28.23 10.93 14.76
N GLN A 9 -27.90 11.95 15.56
CA GLN A 9 -26.59 12.62 15.47
C GLN A 9 -25.44 11.65 15.72
N ARG A 10 -25.59 10.75 16.69
CA ARG A 10 -24.59 9.71 16.97
C ARG A 10 -24.45 8.74 15.79
N LEU A 11 -25.56 8.28 15.22
CA LEU A 11 -25.55 7.40 14.05
C LEU A 11 -24.93 8.08 12.81
N GLU A 12 -25.28 9.34 12.56
CA GLU A 12 -24.67 10.15 11.49
C GLU A 12 -23.15 10.22 11.65
N CYS A 13 -22.66 10.43 12.87
CA CYS A 13 -21.23 10.48 13.17
C CYS A 13 -20.56 9.12 12.93
N GLU A 14 -21.11 8.03 13.47
CA GLU A 14 -20.56 6.67 13.34
C GLU A 14 -20.51 6.21 11.86
N VAL A 15 -21.57 6.52 11.08
CA VAL A 15 -21.62 6.19 9.65
C VAL A 15 -20.61 7.02 8.86
N ARG A 16 -20.44 8.31 9.20
CA ARG A 16 -19.45 9.18 8.57
C ARG A 16 -18.03 8.67 8.82
N GLU A 17 -17.67 8.41 10.08
CA GLU A 17 -16.35 7.90 10.43
C GLU A 17 -16.06 6.56 9.75
N SER A 18 -17.05 5.67 9.70
CA SER A 18 -16.96 4.39 8.99
C SER A 18 -16.73 4.56 7.49
N LEU A 19 -17.42 5.51 6.85
CA LEU A 19 -17.25 5.84 5.43
C LEU A 19 -15.86 6.41 5.16
N GLU A 20 -15.41 7.38 5.95
CA GLU A 20 -14.09 7.99 5.78
C GLU A 20 -12.98 6.94 6.00
N HIS A 21 -13.08 6.11 7.04
CA HIS A 21 -12.13 5.03 7.30
C HIS A 21 -12.06 4.04 6.11
N LYS A 22 -13.21 3.61 5.58
CA LYS A 22 -13.27 2.73 4.40
C LYS A 22 -12.70 3.37 3.14
N LEU A 23 -12.93 4.67 2.95
CA LEU A 23 -12.37 5.44 1.84
C LEU A 23 -10.84 5.42 1.91
N VAL A 24 -10.27 5.75 3.06
CA VAL A 24 -8.82 5.75 3.25
C VAL A 24 -8.25 4.36 3.06
N LEU A 25 -8.77 3.36 3.77
CA LEU A 25 -8.25 1.99 3.76
C LEU A 25 -8.31 1.33 2.38
N ARG A 26 -9.39 1.53 1.61
CA ARG A 26 -9.60 0.83 0.33
C ARG A 26 -9.21 1.64 -0.91
N ARG A 27 -8.97 2.95 -0.81
CA ARG A 27 -8.60 3.78 -1.98
C ARG A 27 -7.28 4.48 -1.82
N GLU A 28 -7.10 5.20 -0.73
CA GLU A 28 -5.90 6.02 -0.56
C GLU A 28 -4.72 5.15 -0.17
N ALA A 29 -4.88 4.33 0.88
CA ALA A 29 -3.79 3.59 1.50
C ALA A 29 -3.07 2.61 0.54
N PRO A 30 -3.76 1.81 -0.31
CA PRO A 30 -3.08 0.93 -1.26
C PRO A 30 -2.25 1.71 -2.30
N ILE A 31 -2.74 2.87 -2.74
CA ILE A 31 -2.03 3.73 -3.70
C ILE A 31 -0.85 4.41 -3.03
N ILE A 32 -1.01 4.88 -1.79
CA ILE A 32 0.09 5.41 -0.97
C ILE A 32 1.20 4.36 -0.82
N GLY A 33 0.82 3.13 -0.48
CA GLY A 33 1.78 2.02 -0.37
C GLY A 33 2.49 1.72 -1.70
N LEU A 34 1.77 1.72 -2.82
CA LEU A 34 2.36 1.54 -4.15
C LEU A 34 3.36 2.65 -4.51
N VAL A 35 3.00 3.91 -4.26
CA VAL A 35 3.89 5.06 -4.52
C VAL A 35 5.12 4.97 -3.64
N ALA A 36 4.96 4.72 -2.35
CA ALA A 36 6.06 4.57 -1.40
C ALA A 36 7.00 3.43 -1.78
N PHE A 37 6.44 2.27 -2.16
CA PHE A 37 7.19 1.13 -2.69
C PHE A 37 7.98 1.49 -3.94
N SER A 38 7.33 2.13 -4.90
CA SER A 38 7.95 2.48 -6.18
C SER A 38 9.09 3.49 -5.98
N VAL A 39 8.87 4.51 -5.16
CA VAL A 39 9.91 5.48 -4.82
C VAL A 39 11.08 4.79 -4.14
N ALA A 40 10.84 3.96 -3.12
CA ALA A 40 11.91 3.28 -2.39
C ALA A 40 12.76 2.38 -3.30
N LEU A 41 12.11 1.52 -4.11
CA LEU A 41 12.80 0.61 -5.01
C LEU A 41 13.58 1.36 -6.11
N TRP A 42 12.90 2.23 -6.86
CA TRP A 42 13.49 2.84 -8.05
C TRP A 42 14.49 3.94 -7.72
N VAL A 43 14.31 4.67 -6.61
CA VAL A 43 15.32 5.64 -6.15
C VAL A 43 16.55 4.92 -5.64
N SER A 44 16.41 3.79 -4.93
CA SER A 44 17.57 2.99 -4.53
C SER A 44 18.35 2.49 -5.74
N LYS A 45 17.66 1.98 -6.78
CA LYS A 45 18.32 1.59 -8.04
C LYS A 45 18.99 2.74 -8.74
N LEU A 46 18.34 3.89 -8.83
CA LEU A 46 18.94 5.08 -9.41
C LEU A 46 20.20 5.50 -8.64
N PHE A 47 20.18 5.45 -7.31
CA PHE A 47 21.34 5.74 -6.47
C PHE A 47 22.49 4.78 -6.74
N THR A 48 22.24 3.46 -6.76
CA THR A 48 23.29 2.46 -7.04
C THR A 48 23.87 2.58 -8.44
N ALA A 49 23.06 3.00 -9.43
CA ALA A 49 23.52 3.23 -10.80
C ALA A 49 24.40 4.49 -10.93
N ILE A 50 24.08 5.55 -10.20
CA ILE A 50 24.83 6.82 -10.25
C ILE A 50 26.08 6.77 -9.36
N SER A 51 26.03 6.05 -8.25
CA SER A 51 27.09 6.01 -7.22
C SER A 51 27.51 4.58 -6.90
N PRO A 52 28.02 3.82 -7.89
CA PRO A 52 28.44 2.44 -7.67
C PRO A 52 29.55 2.36 -6.62
N GLY A 53 29.49 1.35 -5.74
CA GLY A 53 30.48 1.14 -4.68
C GLY A 53 30.35 2.09 -3.48
N THR A 54 29.38 3.00 -3.47
CA THR A 54 29.11 3.85 -2.31
C THR A 54 28.29 3.08 -1.28
N SER A 55 28.88 2.83 -0.12
CA SER A 55 28.19 2.23 1.02
C SER A 55 28.28 3.16 2.24
N LEU A 56 27.23 3.14 3.06
CA LEU A 56 27.17 3.94 4.25
C LEU A 56 27.72 3.12 5.43
N VAL A 57 28.95 3.45 5.81
CA VAL A 57 29.69 2.76 6.87
C VAL A 57 29.78 3.68 8.07
N PHE A 58 29.39 3.17 9.23
CA PHE A 58 29.57 3.86 10.50
C PHE A 58 30.60 3.11 11.33
N GLN A 59 31.54 3.84 11.91
CA GLN A 59 32.45 3.29 12.88
C GLN A 59 31.78 3.31 14.25
N LEU A 60 31.39 2.13 14.73
CA LEU A 60 30.83 1.95 16.07
C LEU A 60 31.87 1.25 16.93
N TRP A 61 32.54 2.03 17.79
CA TRP A 61 33.74 1.59 18.52
C TRP A 61 34.84 1.09 17.56
N ASP A 62 35.20 -0.19 17.63
CA ASP A 62 36.21 -0.83 16.77
C ASP A 62 35.60 -1.60 15.58
N PHE A 63 34.28 -1.54 15.39
CA PHE A 63 33.59 -2.24 14.31
C PHE A 63 33.17 -1.26 13.21
N ASN A 64 33.49 -1.61 11.97
CA ASN A 64 32.88 -0.99 10.79
C ASN A 64 31.52 -1.62 10.56
N VAL A 65 30.46 -0.92 10.94
CA VAL A 65 29.08 -1.36 10.74
C VAL A 65 28.61 -0.84 9.39
N HIS A 66 28.41 -1.77 8.45
CA HIS A 66 27.80 -1.50 7.16
C HIS A 66 26.28 -1.52 7.33
N LEU A 67 25.63 -0.37 7.25
CA LEU A 67 24.18 -0.31 7.37
C LEU A 67 23.53 -0.59 6.01
N HIS A 68 23.06 -1.82 5.85
CA HIS A 68 22.37 -2.23 4.63
C HIS A 68 20.93 -1.69 4.61
N HIS A 69 20.47 -1.19 3.47
CA HIS A 69 19.11 -0.67 3.31
C HIS A 69 18.03 -1.74 3.61
N PHE A 70 18.39 -3.02 3.47
CA PHE A 70 17.64 -4.17 3.98
C PHE A 70 17.19 -4.06 5.44
N ASN A 71 18.07 -3.61 6.34
CA ASN A 71 17.76 -3.50 7.76
C ASN A 71 16.69 -2.42 8.01
N TYR A 72 16.77 -1.30 7.28
CA TYR A 72 15.71 -0.29 7.30
C TYR A 72 14.40 -0.87 6.75
N GLY A 73 14.47 -1.71 5.73
CA GLY A 73 13.34 -2.45 5.17
C GLY A 73 12.55 -3.21 6.24
N PHE A 74 13.22 -4.04 7.04
CA PHE A 74 12.60 -4.79 8.14
C PHE A 74 12.02 -3.89 9.23
N VAL A 75 12.75 -2.86 9.65
CA VAL A 75 12.28 -1.93 10.67
C VAL A 75 11.00 -1.23 10.19
N LEU A 76 10.95 -0.79 8.93
CA LEU A 76 9.79 -0.14 8.36
C LEU A 76 8.60 -1.10 8.20
N LEU A 77 8.82 -2.35 7.79
CA LEU A 77 7.76 -3.36 7.80
C LEU A 77 7.21 -3.62 9.21
N LEU A 78 8.09 -3.72 10.21
CA LEU A 78 7.69 -3.93 11.59
C LEU A 78 6.90 -2.74 12.14
N ILE A 79 7.36 -1.50 11.89
CA ILE A 79 6.63 -0.29 12.25
C ILE A 79 5.26 -0.28 11.55
N GLY A 80 5.20 -0.56 10.25
CA GLY A 80 3.95 -0.69 9.51
C GLY A 80 3.00 -1.71 10.15
N LEU A 81 3.51 -2.88 10.53
CA LEU A 81 2.73 -3.90 11.23
C LEU A 81 2.22 -3.41 12.59
N LEU A 82 3.07 -2.78 13.41
CA LEU A 82 2.66 -2.25 14.71
C LEU A 82 1.60 -1.16 14.59
N LEU A 83 1.65 -0.35 13.53
CA LEU A 83 0.66 0.69 13.27
C LEU A 83 -0.75 0.12 12.96
N THR A 84 -0.89 -1.17 12.65
CA THR A 84 -2.20 -1.83 12.47
C THR A 84 -3.05 -1.85 13.74
N PHE A 85 -2.42 -1.73 14.91
CA PHE A 85 -3.12 -1.73 16.20
C PHE A 85 -3.75 -0.38 16.55
N PHE A 86 -3.47 0.67 15.77
CA PHE A 86 -3.98 2.01 16.03
C PHE A 86 -5.11 2.36 15.06
N GLU A 87 -6.20 2.89 15.61
CA GLU A 87 -7.31 3.38 14.83
C GLU A 87 -7.05 4.79 14.32
N GLY A 88 -7.54 5.09 13.12
CA GLY A 88 -7.52 6.43 12.57
C GLY A 88 -6.90 6.50 11.18
N GLN A 89 -7.42 7.44 10.38
CA GLN A 89 -7.03 7.60 8.98
C GLN A 89 -5.53 7.89 8.80
N TRP A 90 -4.95 8.65 9.72
CA TRP A 90 -3.53 8.95 9.70
C TRP A 90 -2.68 7.68 9.84
N PHE A 91 -3.00 6.83 10.83
CA PHE A 91 -2.29 5.57 11.06
C PHE A 91 -2.40 4.63 9.86
N VAL A 92 -3.60 4.52 9.25
CA VAL A 92 -3.80 3.71 8.04
C VAL A 92 -2.88 4.17 6.88
N ARG A 93 -2.77 5.48 6.66
CA ARG A 93 -1.90 6.05 5.62
C ARG A 93 -0.42 5.77 5.92
N VAL A 94 0.01 6.08 7.15
CA VAL A 94 1.41 5.89 7.56
C VAL A 94 1.81 4.41 7.52
N GLN A 95 0.95 3.51 8.02
CA GLN A 95 1.15 2.06 7.92
C GLN A 95 1.45 1.64 6.47
N HIS A 96 0.62 2.07 5.51
CA HIS A 96 0.81 1.66 4.12
C HIS A 96 2.05 2.29 3.49
N SER A 97 2.38 3.53 3.86
CA SER A 97 3.65 4.15 3.47
C SER A 97 4.84 3.32 3.96
N MET A 98 4.87 2.99 5.26
CA MET A 98 5.97 2.23 5.87
C MET A 98 6.07 0.82 5.29
N PHE A 99 4.93 0.16 5.09
CA PHE A 99 4.87 -1.13 4.42
C PHE A 99 5.43 -1.05 2.99
N GLY A 100 5.02 -0.03 2.22
CA GLY A 100 5.48 0.19 0.85
C GLY A 100 6.99 0.41 0.78
N VAL A 101 7.53 1.36 1.56
CA VAL A 101 8.98 1.63 1.60
C VAL A 101 9.74 0.38 2.04
N GLY A 102 9.29 -0.28 3.11
CA GLY A 102 9.95 -1.46 3.65
C GLY A 102 10.02 -2.62 2.65
N LEU A 103 8.91 -2.87 1.95
CA LEU A 103 8.85 -3.85 0.88
C LEU A 103 9.76 -3.48 -0.29
N GLY A 104 9.85 -2.18 -0.64
CA GLY A 104 10.73 -1.68 -1.69
C GLY A 104 12.20 -2.01 -1.42
N PHE A 105 12.67 -1.77 -0.19
CA PHE A 105 14.05 -2.10 0.21
C PHE A 105 14.31 -3.61 0.29
N ILE A 106 13.33 -4.42 0.67
CA ILE A 106 13.50 -5.88 0.66
C ILE A 106 13.61 -6.41 -0.77
N VAL A 107 12.77 -5.93 -1.68
CA VAL A 107 12.87 -6.29 -3.10
C VAL A 107 14.20 -5.84 -3.70
N ASP A 108 14.69 -4.66 -3.31
CA ASP A 108 16.00 -4.14 -3.70
C ASP A 108 17.16 -5.06 -3.27
N GLU A 109 17.11 -5.57 -2.04
CA GLU A 109 18.08 -6.52 -1.52
C GLU A 109 18.01 -7.86 -2.27
N TYR A 110 16.82 -8.43 -2.45
CA TYR A 110 16.67 -9.67 -3.22
C TYR A 110 17.18 -9.53 -4.65
N TRP A 111 16.97 -8.36 -5.26
CA TRP A 111 17.56 -8.02 -6.55
C TRP A 111 19.09 -8.06 -6.47
N LEU A 112 19.72 -7.50 -5.44
CA LEU A 112 21.18 -7.59 -5.28
C LEU A 112 21.67 -9.02 -5.08
N LEU A 113 20.97 -9.83 -4.28
CA LEU A 113 21.32 -11.24 -4.03
C LEU A 113 21.26 -12.09 -5.30
N LEU A 114 20.32 -11.81 -6.21
CA LEU A 114 20.22 -12.50 -7.50
C LEU A 114 21.34 -12.14 -8.48
N ILE A 115 22.15 -11.11 -8.17
CA ILE A 115 23.27 -10.65 -8.98
C ILE A 115 24.62 -10.92 -8.29
N PHE A 116 24.61 -11.55 -7.12
CA PHE A 116 25.83 -11.82 -6.37
C PHE A 116 26.66 -12.90 -7.08
N ASP A 117 27.88 -12.54 -7.47
CA ASP A 117 28.89 -13.45 -8.01
C ASP A 117 30.11 -13.38 -7.08
N ASP A 118 30.38 -14.47 -6.35
CA ASP A 118 31.46 -14.57 -5.37
C ASP A 118 32.86 -14.50 -6.00
N HIS A 119 32.97 -14.56 -7.33
CA HIS A 119 34.25 -14.59 -8.06
C HIS A 119 34.62 -13.28 -8.76
N SER A 120 33.75 -12.27 -8.79
CA SER A 120 34.04 -10.98 -9.42
C SER A 120 34.17 -9.85 -8.39
N SER A 121 35.29 -9.12 -8.44
CA SER A 121 35.55 -7.90 -7.65
C SER A 121 34.65 -6.72 -8.03
N THR A 122 33.89 -6.88 -9.10
CA THR A 122 32.78 -6.03 -9.50
C THR A 122 31.53 -6.84 -9.21
N TYR A 123 30.60 -6.30 -8.41
CA TYR A 123 29.20 -6.65 -8.59
C TYR A 123 28.93 -6.64 -10.12
N PHE A 124 28.04 -7.48 -10.63
CA PHE A 124 27.47 -7.40 -11.99
C PHE A 124 28.15 -8.24 -13.09
N GLY A 125 27.39 -9.24 -13.57
CA GLY A 125 27.29 -9.56 -15.00
C GLY A 125 26.08 -8.81 -15.62
N PRO A 126 26.15 -8.35 -16.89
CA PRO A 126 25.06 -7.63 -17.56
C PRO A 126 23.74 -8.43 -17.60
N GLU A 127 23.83 -9.76 -17.69
CA GLU A 127 22.69 -10.68 -17.74
C GLU A 127 21.90 -10.69 -16.43
N SER A 128 22.58 -10.74 -15.28
CA SER A 128 21.95 -10.73 -13.97
C SER A 128 21.26 -9.40 -13.66
N GLN A 129 21.83 -8.27 -14.11
CA GLN A 129 21.18 -6.96 -14.02
C GLN A 129 19.86 -6.91 -14.81
N TYR A 130 19.85 -7.47 -16.03
CA TYR A 130 18.64 -7.53 -16.86
C TYR A 130 17.54 -8.38 -16.21
N ILE A 131 17.86 -9.60 -15.77
CA ILE A 131 16.91 -10.51 -15.13
C ILE A 131 16.30 -9.86 -13.89
N SER A 132 17.14 -9.27 -13.04
CA SER A 132 16.67 -8.67 -11.81
C SER A 132 15.83 -7.42 -12.04
N THR A 133 16.14 -6.65 -13.10
CA THR A 133 15.28 -5.54 -13.57
C THR A 133 13.90 -6.02 -13.99
N MET A 134 13.84 -7.12 -14.74
CA MET A 134 12.56 -7.71 -15.13
C MET A 134 11.75 -8.15 -13.91
N ILE A 135 12.39 -8.78 -12.91
CA ILE A 135 11.72 -9.17 -11.66
C ILE A 135 11.18 -7.94 -10.92
N GLY A 136 11.98 -6.88 -10.77
CA GLY A 136 11.56 -5.64 -10.13
C GLY A 136 10.37 -4.97 -10.84
N LEU A 137 10.37 -4.96 -12.18
CA LEU A 137 9.25 -4.49 -12.98
C LEU A 137 8.00 -5.36 -12.78
N VAL A 138 8.15 -6.68 -12.81
CA VAL A 138 7.03 -7.62 -12.59
C VAL A 138 6.41 -7.38 -11.21
N ILE A 139 7.21 -7.30 -10.15
CA ILE A 139 6.71 -7.04 -8.79
C ILE A 139 6.00 -5.69 -8.72
N THR A 140 6.58 -4.64 -9.32
CA THR A 140 5.96 -3.30 -9.36
C THR A 140 4.62 -3.31 -10.08
N ILE A 141 4.55 -3.97 -11.24
CA ILE A 141 3.31 -4.10 -12.03
C ILE A 141 2.28 -4.92 -11.26
N THR A 142 2.67 -6.04 -10.66
CA THR A 142 1.78 -6.87 -9.84
C THR A 142 1.20 -6.08 -8.68
N TYR A 143 2.03 -5.33 -7.95
CA TYR A 143 1.53 -4.47 -6.88
C TYR A 143 0.60 -3.38 -7.42
N ALA A 144 0.95 -2.74 -8.54
CA ALA A 144 0.08 -1.76 -9.18
C ALA A 144 -1.29 -2.35 -9.55
N VAL A 145 -1.31 -3.52 -10.18
CA VAL A 145 -2.56 -4.23 -10.55
C VAL A 145 -3.40 -4.52 -9.31
N ILE A 146 -2.80 -4.98 -8.21
CA ILE A 146 -3.51 -5.24 -6.95
C ILE A 146 -4.07 -3.94 -6.37
N ALA A 147 -3.24 -2.91 -6.24
CA ALA A 147 -3.63 -1.63 -5.65
C ALA A 147 -4.75 -0.95 -6.45
N PHE A 148 -4.62 -0.90 -7.78
CA PHE A 148 -5.67 -0.38 -8.65
C PHE A 148 -6.90 -1.28 -8.67
N GLY A 149 -6.74 -2.61 -8.64
CA GLY A 149 -7.86 -3.55 -8.53
C GLY A 149 -8.70 -3.32 -7.28
N VAL A 150 -8.06 -3.13 -6.13
CA VAL A 150 -8.72 -2.77 -4.87
C VAL A 150 -9.40 -1.40 -4.99
N PHE A 151 -8.71 -0.41 -5.56
CA PHE A 151 -9.25 0.93 -5.77
C PHE A 151 -10.53 0.90 -6.64
N PHE A 152 -10.53 0.17 -7.77
CA PHE A 152 -11.68 0.08 -8.65
C PHE A 152 -12.83 -0.72 -8.04
N LYS A 153 -12.55 -1.84 -7.38
CA LYS A 153 -13.57 -2.65 -6.69
C LYS A 153 -14.27 -1.86 -5.59
N SER A 154 -13.53 -1.01 -4.86
CA SER A 154 -14.08 -0.18 -3.79
C SER A 154 -15.06 0.90 -4.26
N LYS A 155 -15.03 1.32 -5.53
CA LYS A 155 -15.92 2.37 -6.06
C LYS A 155 -17.41 2.04 -5.81
N ARG A 156 -17.79 0.77 -5.99
CA ARG A 156 -19.17 0.32 -5.78
C ARG A 156 -19.53 0.33 -4.30
N GLU A 157 -18.66 -0.20 -3.43
CA GLU A 157 -18.88 -0.22 -1.98
C GLU A 157 -19.06 1.20 -1.44
N ILE A 158 -18.19 2.13 -1.82
CA ILE A 158 -18.25 3.54 -1.40
C ILE A 158 -19.52 4.23 -1.87
N LYS A 159 -19.99 3.93 -3.09
CA LYS A 159 -21.25 4.50 -3.58
C LYS A 159 -22.42 4.10 -2.66
N LEU A 160 -22.44 2.84 -2.21
CA LEU A 160 -23.46 2.35 -1.28
C LEU A 160 -23.35 3.04 0.09
N TRP A 161 -22.14 3.18 0.62
CA TRP A 161 -21.93 3.88 1.90
C TRP A 161 -22.30 5.36 1.83
N LYS A 162 -22.05 6.04 0.70
CA LYS A 162 -22.50 7.40 0.48
C LYS A 162 -24.02 7.50 0.45
N GLN A 163 -24.69 6.57 -0.23
CA GLN A 163 -26.16 6.52 -0.26
C GLN A 163 -26.73 6.27 1.14
N LEU A 164 -26.13 5.36 1.91
CA LEU A 164 -26.51 5.12 3.31
C LEU A 164 -26.32 6.38 4.16
N TYR A 165 -25.17 7.05 4.04
CA TYR A 165 -24.90 8.28 4.77
C TYR A 165 -25.93 9.39 4.45
N GLU A 166 -26.23 9.60 3.17
CA GLU A 166 -27.24 10.60 2.77
C GLU A 166 -28.65 10.22 3.26
N ALA A 167 -29.03 8.94 3.26
CA ALA A 167 -30.32 8.49 3.79
C ALA A 167 -30.43 8.70 5.32
N VAL A 168 -29.37 8.38 6.07
CA VAL A 168 -29.30 8.63 7.52
C VAL A 168 -29.38 10.14 7.81
N LYS A 169 -28.67 10.95 7.01
CA LYS A 169 -28.65 12.41 7.11
C LYS A 169 -29.96 13.06 6.68
N SER A 170 -30.71 12.52 5.72
CA SER A 170 -32.03 13.01 5.32
C SER A 170 -33.11 12.57 6.32
N GLY A 171 -32.89 11.47 7.04
CA GLY A 171 -33.88 10.87 7.94
C GLY A 171 -34.88 9.98 7.21
N GLU A 172 -34.57 9.62 5.97
CA GLU A 172 -35.32 8.65 5.17
C GLU A 172 -35.03 7.23 5.70
N THR A 173 -36.08 6.50 6.05
CA THR A 173 -35.97 5.12 6.53
C THR A 173 -35.95 4.08 5.41
N GLU A 174 -36.23 4.48 4.17
CA GLU A 174 -36.20 3.61 2.99
C GLU A 174 -34.97 3.88 2.13
N ILE A 175 -33.95 3.04 2.29
CA ILE A 175 -32.85 2.99 1.33
C ILE A 175 -33.37 2.22 0.11
N GLN A 176 -33.77 2.93 -0.95
CA GLN A 176 -34.09 2.29 -2.22
C GLN A 176 -32.82 1.73 -2.85
N PHE A 177 -32.45 0.51 -2.45
CA PHE A 177 -31.53 -0.32 -3.22
C PHE A 177 -32.20 -0.63 -4.56
N LYS A 178 -31.81 0.08 -5.62
CA LYS A 178 -32.02 -0.43 -6.99
C LYS A 178 -30.88 -1.42 -7.27
N PRO A 179 -31.06 -2.74 -7.08
CA PRO A 179 -30.12 -3.68 -7.66
C PRO A 179 -30.10 -3.43 -9.16
N LYS A 180 -28.89 -3.36 -9.74
CA LYS A 180 -28.73 -3.40 -11.20
C LYS A 180 -29.45 -4.67 -11.63
N SER A 181 -30.48 -4.53 -12.47
CA SER A 181 -31.24 -5.65 -13.04
C SER A 181 -30.25 -6.74 -13.42
N VAL A 182 -30.35 -7.90 -12.77
CA VAL A 182 -29.68 -9.11 -13.22
C VAL A 182 -30.19 -9.29 -14.65
N SER A 183 -29.34 -9.01 -15.64
CA SER A 183 -29.65 -9.33 -17.02
C SER A 183 -29.94 -10.82 -17.03
N LYS A 184 -31.20 -11.18 -17.23
CA LYS A 184 -31.60 -12.56 -17.48
C LYS A 184 -30.66 -13.06 -18.57
N ILE A 185 -29.84 -14.06 -18.22
CA ILE A 185 -29.16 -14.85 -19.22
C ILE A 185 -30.30 -15.54 -19.96
N GLU A 186 -30.66 -15.01 -21.13
CA GLU A 186 -31.53 -15.70 -22.07
C GLU A 186 -30.78 -16.95 -22.51
N THR A 187 -31.09 -18.07 -21.87
CA THR A 187 -30.83 -19.39 -22.43
C THR A 187 -31.70 -19.51 -23.67
N LYS A 188 -31.10 -19.29 -24.85
CA LYS A 188 -31.71 -19.71 -26.11
C LYS A 188 -31.75 -21.24 -26.16
N PRO A 189 -32.85 -21.82 -26.68
CA PRO A 189 -33.05 -23.26 -26.80
C PRO A 189 -32.05 -23.90 -27.77
#